data_AF-A0A515A0A4-F1
#
_entry.id   AF-A0A515A0A4-F1
#
_cell.length_a   1.000
_cell.length_b   1.000
_cell.length_c   1.000
_cell.angle_alpha   90.00
_cell.angle_beta   90.00
_cell.angle_gamma   90.00
#
_symmetry.space_group_name_H-M   'P 1'
#
loop_
_entity.id
_entity.type
_entity.pdbx_description
1 polymer ?
#
loop_
_entity_poly.entity_id
_entity_poly.type
_entity_poly.pdbx_seq_one_letter_code
_entity_poly.pdbx_strand_id
1 'polypeptide(L)'
;MNYSPVYVLFWMVVFCTSCGQNQTNSPINTIKSEIKDIGPNIMVRNIKKGRNGTILIAGPNNSSFGDVFRYDPSRAGEKSFTNLTSRLGQHIFWDVLEDRRGNLWFASTDSGVYYDNGKSIQHFTTTEGLANNRVTSVYEDKAGIIWFGTGGGVSRYDGKSFRNFTSPNTPLFFKEGHWNDDIHTILEDKTGKLWVGTRGDAFVYDGKKFTTLTHKGEPFLDVWAILEDSKGAIWLSGYNGFKGGHRPGGLYRYDGSTFTKVSERGAYAIIQDKKGNIWTTGPVNPANWTVQALSRYDATSLYSTKPTVTEIISGKAFLGLLEANDGSIWFGDATGVYRYDGKTITDFYNKEGQKKYIIDTKQSAIIWKGSRLLGGWEGPTLVSDGSSTGDVDIVKGELLIENRQLQGGAVEVDMNTIEQKFDDQRPHNKLPAFFDVKKFPVSTFVITKVETGNDGHTKVPTDGSIRVNEGNIKVTGNLTLEGITKAVTFPAKMQFKDGMDGTVEVNGTLILDRTDWGTDYGSEKYFYQSGDAILDDVKLYMKIVAKK
;
A
#
# COMPACT_ATOMS: atom_id res chain seq x y z
N MET A 1 -43.19 25.98 44.80
CA MET A 1 -43.61 26.24 43.41
C MET A 1 -42.43 25.97 42.50
N ASN A 2 -42.56 24.95 41.65
CA ASN A 2 -41.56 24.47 40.72
C ASN A 2 -41.21 25.53 39.67
N TYR A 3 -39.93 25.82 39.46
CA TYR A 3 -39.42 26.20 38.14
C TYR A 3 -38.01 25.63 37.95
N SER A 4 -37.93 24.66 37.05
CA SER A 4 -36.70 24.10 36.50
C SER A 4 -36.19 25.03 35.40
N PRO A 5 -34.90 25.41 35.34
CA PRO A 5 -34.37 26.10 34.17
C PRO A 5 -34.15 25.09 33.05
N VAL A 6 -34.99 25.16 32.02
CA VAL A 6 -34.79 24.47 30.75
C VAL A 6 -33.62 25.13 30.03
N TYR A 7 -32.46 24.48 30.05
CA TYR A 7 -31.38 24.80 29.13
C TYR A 7 -31.76 24.24 27.75
N VAL A 8 -32.24 25.11 26.87
CA VAL A 8 -32.38 24.80 25.45
C VAL A 8 -30.96 24.68 24.88
N LEU A 9 -30.53 23.44 24.67
CA LEU A 9 -29.31 23.13 23.95
C LEU A 9 -29.52 23.55 22.49
N PHE A 10 -29.03 24.74 22.13
CA PHE A 10 -28.91 25.15 20.73
C PHE A 10 -27.92 24.18 20.07
N TRP A 11 -28.44 23.21 19.32
CA TRP A 11 -27.64 22.46 18.35
C TRP A 11 -27.16 23.47 17.31
N MET A 12 -25.99 24.06 17.54
CA MET A 12 -25.18 24.62 16.47
C MET A 12 -24.74 23.44 15.60
N VAL A 13 -25.55 23.14 14.58
CA VAL A 13 -25.07 22.45 13.40
C VAL A 13 -24.00 23.36 12.81
N VAL A 14 -22.74 23.08 13.15
CA VAL A 14 -21.60 23.68 12.47
C VAL A 14 -21.63 23.11 11.05
N PHE A 15 -22.33 23.81 10.16
CA PHE A 15 -22.00 23.74 8.74
C PHE A 15 -20.57 24.27 8.64
N CYS A 16 -19.60 23.36 8.60
CA CYS A 16 -18.32 23.67 7.96
C CYS A 16 -18.67 24.03 6.52
N THR A 17 -18.87 25.33 6.28
CA THR A 17 -18.93 25.91 4.95
C THR A 17 -17.58 25.64 4.30
N SER A 18 -17.48 24.52 3.59
CA SER A 18 -16.39 24.33 2.65
C SER A 18 -16.46 25.48 1.66
N CYS A 19 -15.32 26.15 1.44
CA CYS A 19 -15.25 27.32 0.59
C CYS A 19 -15.79 27.02 -0.82
N GLY A 20 -17.00 27.47 -1.11
CA GLY A 20 -17.36 28.12 -2.38
C GLY A 20 -17.68 27.30 -3.62
N GLN A 21 -17.94 25.99 -3.56
CA GLN A 21 -18.39 25.19 -4.73
C GLN A 21 -19.85 24.72 -4.58
N ASN A 22 -20.59 24.69 -5.70
CA ASN A 22 -21.93 24.08 -5.76
C ASN A 22 -21.79 22.56 -5.71
N GLN A 23 -21.78 22.01 -4.50
CA GLN A 23 -21.71 20.57 -4.27
C GLN A 23 -23.10 19.96 -4.32
N THR A 24 -23.22 18.88 -5.09
CA THR A 24 -24.39 18.00 -5.06
C THR A 24 -23.95 16.60 -4.65
N ASN A 25 -24.65 16.00 -3.69
CA ASN A 25 -24.44 14.59 -3.36
C ASN A 25 -25.22 13.75 -4.39
N SER A 26 -24.56 12.77 -5.01
CA SER A 26 -25.29 11.74 -5.76
C SER A 26 -26.19 10.95 -4.80
N PRO A 27 -27.35 10.45 -5.27
CA PRO A 27 -28.13 9.48 -4.50
C PRO A 27 -27.24 8.28 -4.15
N ILE A 28 -27.43 7.73 -2.94
CA ILE A 28 -26.61 6.66 -2.36
C ILE A 28 -26.39 5.54 -3.40
N ASN A 29 -25.18 5.50 -3.98
CA ASN A 29 -24.82 4.51 -4.97
C ASN A 29 -24.75 3.14 -4.29
N THR A 30 -25.54 2.18 -4.75
CA THR A 30 -25.42 0.79 -4.29
C THR A 30 -24.13 0.22 -4.89
N ILE A 31 -23.11 0.01 -4.07
CA ILE A 31 -21.91 -0.73 -4.49
C ILE A 31 -22.33 -2.17 -4.75
N LYS A 32 -22.16 -2.64 -5.98
CA LYS A 32 -22.38 -4.05 -6.34
C LYS A 32 -21.03 -4.68 -6.60
N SER A 33 -20.67 -5.66 -5.78
CA SER A 33 -19.50 -6.48 -6.02
C SER A 33 -19.82 -7.50 -7.10
N GLU A 34 -19.12 -7.46 -8.23
CA GLU A 34 -19.20 -8.50 -9.25
C GLU A 34 -18.00 -9.43 -9.07
N ILE A 35 -18.20 -10.50 -8.30
CA ILE A 35 -17.17 -11.53 -8.10
C ILE A 35 -17.12 -12.39 -9.36
N LYS A 36 -16.18 -12.11 -10.26
CA LYS A 36 -15.95 -12.97 -11.42
C LYS A 36 -14.48 -13.23 -11.73
N ASP A 37 -13.54 -12.34 -11.36
CA ASP A 37 -12.12 -12.50 -11.71
C ASP A 37 -11.15 -11.66 -10.84
N ILE A 38 -9.86 -12.00 -10.85
CA ILE A 38 -8.79 -11.38 -10.03
C ILE A 38 -8.16 -10.19 -10.77
N GLY A 39 -8.61 -8.99 -10.44
CA GLY A 39 -7.93 -7.73 -10.77
C GLY A 39 -6.95 -7.25 -9.68
N PRO A 40 -6.29 -6.10 -9.88
CA PRO A 40 -5.45 -5.49 -8.84
C PRO A 40 -6.30 -5.09 -7.62
N ASN A 41 -5.79 -5.43 -6.43
CA ASN A 41 -6.52 -5.37 -5.16
C ASN A 41 -5.83 -4.54 -4.08
N ILE A 42 -4.76 -3.82 -4.46
CA ILE A 42 -4.08 -2.83 -3.63
C ILE A 42 -3.63 -1.71 -4.57
N MET A 43 -3.71 -0.47 -4.09
CA MET A 43 -3.05 0.73 -4.60
C MET A 43 -2.93 0.82 -6.13
N VAL A 44 -4.04 1.03 -6.82
CA VAL A 44 -4.00 1.20 -8.28
C VAL A 44 -3.39 2.57 -8.61
N ARG A 45 -2.23 2.56 -9.27
CA ARG A 45 -1.43 3.75 -9.57
C ARG A 45 -1.89 4.45 -10.82
N ASN A 46 -2.11 3.70 -11.90
CA ASN A 46 -2.55 4.26 -13.17
C ASN A 46 -3.49 3.34 -13.93
N ILE A 47 -4.36 3.94 -14.74
CA ILE A 47 -5.32 3.23 -15.61
C ILE A 47 -5.28 3.91 -16.98
N LYS A 48 -5.00 3.14 -18.02
CA LYS A 48 -4.87 3.63 -19.40
C LYS A 48 -5.64 2.75 -20.38
N LYS A 49 -6.02 3.33 -21.52
CA LYS A 49 -6.63 2.58 -22.62
C LYS A 49 -5.60 1.64 -23.21
N GLY A 50 -5.98 0.38 -23.38
CA GLY A 50 -5.33 -0.54 -24.29
C GLY A 50 -6.04 -0.57 -25.64
N ARG A 51 -5.57 -1.45 -26.53
CA ARG A 51 -6.18 -1.70 -27.83
C ARG A 51 -7.50 -2.45 -27.72
N ASN A 52 -8.32 -2.33 -28.76
CA ASN A 52 -9.55 -3.10 -28.92
C ASN A 52 -10.52 -2.97 -27.73
N GLY A 53 -10.48 -1.83 -27.02
CA GLY A 53 -11.31 -1.59 -25.85
C GLY A 53 -10.83 -2.24 -24.55
N THR A 54 -9.65 -2.85 -24.55
CA THR A 54 -9.00 -3.31 -23.31
C THR A 54 -8.56 -2.13 -22.44
N ILE A 55 -8.33 -2.42 -21.16
CA ILE A 55 -7.87 -1.43 -20.18
C ILE A 55 -6.60 -1.97 -19.54
N LEU A 56 -5.57 -1.14 -19.45
CA LEU A 56 -4.31 -1.43 -18.80
C LEU A 56 -4.29 -0.78 -17.43
N ILE A 57 -3.90 -1.52 -16.41
CA ILE A 57 -3.98 -1.09 -15.01
C ILE A 57 -2.62 -1.38 -14.37
N ALA A 58 -1.92 -0.33 -13.97
CA ALA A 58 -0.73 -0.45 -13.13
C ALA A 58 -1.17 -0.42 -11.67
N GLY A 59 -1.05 -1.55 -10.98
CA GLY A 59 -1.50 -1.69 -9.60
C GLY A 59 -1.05 -3.03 -9.00
N PRO A 60 -0.45 -3.04 -7.79
CA PRO A 60 -0.08 -4.26 -7.11
C PRO A 60 -1.28 -5.19 -6.88
N ASN A 61 -1.00 -6.50 -6.93
CA ASN A 61 -1.84 -7.48 -6.26
C ASN A 61 -1.35 -7.78 -4.83
N ASN A 62 -0.25 -7.15 -4.38
CA ASN A 62 0.33 -7.34 -3.07
C ASN A 62 1.05 -6.12 -2.46
N SER A 63 1.14 -6.09 -1.13
CA SER A 63 1.65 -4.94 -0.36
C SER A 63 3.12 -4.60 -0.61
N SER A 64 3.88 -5.49 -1.27
CA SER A 64 5.32 -5.35 -1.44
C SER A 64 5.72 -5.04 -2.89
N PHE A 65 4.93 -5.45 -3.88
CA PHE A 65 5.29 -5.39 -5.30
C PHE A 65 4.10 -5.05 -6.21
N GLY A 66 4.34 -4.19 -7.20
CA GLY A 66 3.40 -3.78 -8.24
C GLY A 66 3.28 -4.81 -9.36
N ASP A 67 2.10 -4.93 -9.96
CA ASP A 67 1.86 -5.70 -11.18
C ASP A 67 1.17 -4.81 -12.21
N VAL A 68 1.18 -5.23 -13.47
CA VAL A 68 0.38 -4.61 -14.53
C VAL A 68 -0.63 -5.62 -15.07
N PHE A 69 -1.89 -5.22 -15.06
CA PHE A 69 -3.00 -6.03 -15.53
C PHE A 69 -3.59 -5.48 -16.81
N ARG A 70 -4.08 -6.38 -17.67
CA ARG A 70 -4.99 -6.06 -18.78
C ARG A 70 -6.38 -6.59 -18.45
N TYR A 71 -7.37 -5.71 -18.48
CA TYR A 71 -8.78 -6.06 -18.49
C TYR A 71 -9.30 -6.13 -19.94
N ASP A 72 -9.91 -7.24 -20.30
CA ASP A 72 -10.54 -7.46 -21.60
C ASP A 72 -12.06 -7.63 -21.44
N PRO A 73 -12.86 -6.64 -21.87
CA PRO A 73 -14.31 -6.70 -21.74
C PRO A 73 -14.95 -7.79 -22.62
N SER A 74 -14.29 -8.24 -23.69
CA SER A 74 -14.81 -9.32 -24.54
C SER A 74 -14.82 -10.68 -23.83
N ARG A 75 -14.02 -10.80 -22.75
CA ARG A 75 -13.92 -11.98 -21.89
C ARG A 75 -14.74 -11.82 -20.60
N ALA A 76 -15.69 -10.88 -20.58
CA ALA A 76 -16.56 -10.67 -19.43
C ALA A 76 -17.42 -11.91 -19.16
N GLY A 77 -17.24 -12.52 -17.99
CA GLY A 77 -17.90 -13.80 -17.62
C GLY A 77 -16.95 -14.99 -17.50
N GLU A 78 -15.70 -14.83 -17.94
CA GLU A 78 -14.59 -15.77 -17.72
C GLU A 78 -13.45 -15.05 -16.97
N LYS A 79 -12.19 -15.25 -17.38
CA LYS A 79 -11.00 -14.55 -16.89
C LYS A 79 -10.74 -13.28 -17.71
N SER A 80 -11.41 -12.19 -17.37
CA SER A 80 -11.27 -10.86 -17.98
C SER A 80 -9.94 -10.15 -17.67
N PHE A 81 -9.24 -10.46 -16.57
CA PHE A 81 -7.97 -9.91 -16.15
C PHE A 81 -6.79 -10.85 -16.47
N THR A 82 -5.76 -10.30 -17.10
CA THR A 82 -4.48 -10.98 -17.36
C THR A 82 -3.34 -10.17 -16.75
N ASN A 83 -2.55 -10.79 -15.86
CA ASN A 83 -1.31 -10.19 -15.36
C ASN A 83 -0.25 -10.25 -16.49
N LEU A 84 0.21 -9.08 -16.93
CA LEU A 84 1.18 -8.92 -18.01
C LEU A 84 2.63 -9.01 -17.52
N THR A 85 2.86 -8.80 -16.23
CA THR A 85 4.20 -8.70 -15.63
C THR A 85 4.59 -9.91 -14.79
N SER A 86 3.76 -10.97 -14.79
CA SER A 86 3.96 -12.15 -13.93
C SER A 86 5.29 -12.90 -14.16
N ARG A 87 5.99 -12.62 -15.27
CA ARG A 87 7.28 -13.22 -15.63
C ARG A 87 8.47 -12.27 -15.44
N LEU A 88 8.24 -11.02 -15.04
CA LEU A 88 9.27 -9.97 -14.98
C LEU A 88 9.96 -9.84 -13.62
N GLY A 89 9.66 -10.74 -12.68
CA GLY A 89 10.12 -10.61 -11.30
C GLY A 89 9.28 -9.61 -10.49
N GLN A 90 9.71 -9.38 -9.26
CA GLN A 90 8.98 -8.57 -8.28
C GLN A 90 9.47 -7.11 -8.32
N HIS A 91 8.69 -6.23 -8.95
CA HIS A 91 9.00 -4.81 -9.14
C HIS A 91 7.81 -3.90 -8.83
N ILE A 92 8.03 -2.59 -8.74
CA ILE A 92 6.97 -1.61 -8.47
C ILE A 92 6.63 -0.89 -9.78
N PHE A 93 5.71 -1.46 -10.55
CA PHE A 93 5.20 -0.81 -11.76
C PHE A 93 4.27 0.35 -11.44
N TRP A 94 4.61 1.54 -11.92
CA TRP A 94 3.86 2.77 -11.69
C TRP A 94 2.98 3.14 -12.86
N ASP A 95 3.45 2.85 -14.08
CA ASP A 95 2.77 3.24 -15.29
C ASP A 95 2.95 2.17 -16.38
N VAL A 96 2.00 2.16 -17.32
CA VAL A 96 1.94 1.23 -18.44
C VAL A 96 1.54 1.97 -19.70
N LEU A 97 2.03 1.54 -20.85
CA LEU A 97 1.57 2.02 -22.14
C LEU A 97 1.54 0.88 -23.15
N GLU A 98 0.50 0.82 -23.97
CA GLU A 98 0.50 0.05 -25.22
C GLU A 98 0.63 1.03 -26.38
N ASP A 99 1.73 0.93 -27.13
CA ASP A 99 2.04 1.89 -28.18
C ASP A 99 1.20 1.67 -29.46
N ARG A 100 1.32 2.59 -30.42
CA ARG A 100 0.63 2.52 -31.73
C ARG A 100 1.06 1.34 -32.60
N ARG A 101 2.08 0.59 -32.23
CA ARG A 101 2.49 -0.67 -32.90
C ARG A 101 2.01 -1.92 -32.15
N GLY A 102 1.57 -1.78 -30.91
CA GLY A 102 1.02 -2.85 -30.08
C GLY A 102 2.03 -3.45 -29.12
N ASN A 103 3.17 -2.77 -28.93
CA ASN A 103 4.14 -3.17 -27.94
C ASN A 103 3.76 -2.56 -26.59
N LEU A 104 4.15 -3.25 -25.53
CA LEU A 104 3.90 -2.85 -24.15
C LEU A 104 5.14 -2.26 -23.53
N TRP A 105 4.93 -1.19 -22.77
CA TRP A 105 5.94 -0.51 -22.01
C TRP A 105 5.50 -0.50 -20.54
N PHE A 106 6.35 -1.02 -19.66
CA PHE A 106 6.11 -1.09 -18.22
C PHE A 106 7.15 -0.24 -17.51
N ALA A 107 6.73 0.86 -16.90
CA ALA A 107 7.60 1.75 -16.14
C ALA A 107 7.60 1.35 -14.66
N SER A 108 8.78 1.12 -14.10
CA SER A 108 8.93 0.76 -12.69
C SER A 108 9.73 1.81 -11.91
N THR A 109 9.42 1.95 -10.63
CA THR A 109 10.12 2.90 -9.75
C THR A 109 11.43 2.37 -9.18
N ASP A 110 11.69 1.07 -9.34
CA ASP A 110 12.80 0.36 -8.72
C ASP A 110 13.72 -0.37 -9.71
N SER A 111 13.32 -0.52 -10.97
CA SER A 111 14.08 -1.32 -11.94
C SER A 111 14.19 -0.75 -13.35
N GLY A 112 13.57 0.39 -13.70
CA GLY A 112 13.68 1.00 -15.02
C GLY A 112 12.45 0.76 -15.89
N VAL A 113 12.65 0.35 -17.15
CA VAL A 113 11.56 0.13 -18.11
C VAL A 113 11.68 -1.24 -18.75
N TYR A 114 10.57 -1.97 -18.81
CA TYR A 114 10.46 -3.19 -19.61
C TYR A 114 9.67 -2.91 -20.88
N TYR A 115 10.21 -3.35 -22.01
CA TYR A 115 9.60 -3.25 -23.32
C TYR A 115 9.30 -4.65 -23.86
N ASP A 116 8.02 -4.96 -24.07
CA ASP A 116 7.56 -6.23 -24.61
C ASP A 116 6.93 -6.03 -26.00
N ASN A 117 7.54 -6.61 -27.02
CA ASN A 117 7.07 -6.58 -28.40
C ASN A 117 6.26 -7.83 -28.80
N GLY A 118 5.90 -8.68 -27.83
CA GLY A 118 5.21 -9.96 -28.02
C GLY A 118 6.11 -11.12 -28.45
N LYS A 119 7.38 -10.87 -28.78
CA LYS A 119 8.39 -11.90 -29.14
C LYS A 119 9.52 -11.97 -28.12
N SER A 120 9.89 -10.83 -27.55
CA SER A 120 11.01 -10.67 -26.63
C SER A 120 10.73 -9.53 -25.69
N ILE A 121 11.27 -9.62 -24.49
CA ILE A 121 11.23 -8.55 -23.50
C ILE A 121 12.63 -7.94 -23.40
N GLN A 122 12.72 -6.63 -23.59
CA GLN A 122 13.92 -5.84 -23.37
C GLN A 122 13.80 -5.09 -22.06
N HIS A 123 14.92 -4.91 -21.38
CA HIS A 123 14.99 -4.19 -20.11
C HIS A 123 15.92 -2.99 -20.31
N PHE A 124 15.39 -1.80 -20.12
CA PHE A 124 16.12 -0.56 -20.21
C PHE A 124 16.37 -0.01 -18.81
N THR A 125 17.63 0.30 -18.54
CA THR A 125 18.14 0.96 -17.36
C THR A 125 19.10 2.08 -17.78
N THR A 126 19.80 2.70 -16.82
CA THR A 126 20.86 3.66 -17.08
C THR A 126 21.99 3.09 -17.95
N THR A 127 22.22 1.77 -17.95
CA THR A 127 23.22 1.15 -18.84
C THR A 127 22.80 1.18 -20.31
N GLU A 128 21.50 1.20 -20.58
CA GLU A 128 20.93 1.31 -21.93
C GLU A 128 20.65 2.77 -22.33
N GLY A 129 20.86 3.74 -21.42
CA GLY A 129 20.80 5.17 -21.69
C GLY A 129 19.63 5.92 -21.05
N LEU A 130 18.78 5.29 -20.22
CA LEU A 130 17.81 6.01 -19.40
C LEU A 130 18.52 7.01 -18.47
N ALA A 131 17.86 8.13 -18.19
CA ALA A 131 18.40 9.15 -17.28
C ALA A 131 18.44 8.64 -15.83
N ASN A 132 17.48 7.81 -15.43
CA ASN A 132 17.39 7.21 -14.11
C ASN A 132 16.55 5.91 -14.16
N ASN A 133 16.82 4.96 -13.27
CA ASN A 133 16.08 3.69 -13.17
C ASN A 133 14.74 3.82 -12.41
N ARG A 134 14.49 4.93 -11.73
CA ARG A 134 13.19 5.24 -11.15
C ARG A 134 12.32 5.90 -12.20
N VAL A 135 11.38 5.16 -12.78
CA VAL A 135 10.51 5.64 -13.87
C VAL A 135 9.06 5.63 -13.42
N THR A 136 8.41 6.80 -13.52
CA THR A 136 7.06 7.07 -12.97
C THR A 136 6.04 7.43 -14.04
N SER A 137 6.48 7.67 -15.28
CA SER A 137 5.55 7.98 -16.38
C SER A 137 6.10 7.46 -17.70
N VAL A 138 5.20 6.96 -18.55
CA VAL A 138 5.49 6.61 -19.94
C VAL A 138 4.41 7.19 -20.87
N TYR A 139 4.85 7.84 -21.94
CA TYR A 139 3.98 8.52 -22.91
C TYR A 139 4.50 8.32 -24.33
N GLU A 140 3.60 8.10 -25.29
CA GLU A 140 3.93 8.10 -26.72
C GLU A 140 3.42 9.40 -27.35
N ASP A 141 4.31 10.16 -27.98
CA ASP A 141 3.92 11.36 -28.73
C ASP A 141 3.32 11.01 -30.09
N LYS A 142 2.75 12.00 -30.79
CA LYS A 142 2.14 11.87 -32.12
C LYS A 142 3.11 11.41 -33.19
N ALA A 143 4.42 11.63 -33.03
CA ALA A 143 5.45 11.12 -33.93
C ALA A 143 5.82 9.65 -33.66
N GLY A 144 5.31 9.05 -32.58
CA GLY A 144 5.60 7.67 -32.17
C GLY A 144 6.89 7.53 -31.37
N ILE A 145 7.38 8.64 -30.81
CA ILE A 145 8.52 8.66 -29.89
C ILE A 145 7.99 8.37 -28.49
N ILE A 146 8.74 7.56 -27.74
CA ILE A 146 8.39 7.22 -26.36
C ILE A 146 9.15 8.15 -25.42
N TRP A 147 8.42 8.72 -24.48
CA TRP A 147 8.92 9.63 -23.46
C TRP A 147 8.73 8.99 -22.09
N PHE A 148 9.79 8.99 -21.30
CA PHE A 148 9.81 8.45 -19.96
C PHE A 148 10.06 9.57 -18.96
N GLY A 149 9.18 9.66 -17.97
CA GLY A 149 9.39 10.46 -16.78
C GLY A 149 10.22 9.67 -15.77
N THR A 150 11.43 10.15 -15.48
CA THR A 150 12.40 9.47 -14.62
C THR A 150 12.77 10.34 -13.43
N GLY A 151 13.31 9.75 -12.36
CA GLY A 151 13.85 10.50 -11.21
C GLY A 151 15.08 11.36 -11.50
N GLY A 152 15.51 11.47 -12.77
CA GLY A 152 16.57 12.37 -13.25
C GLY A 152 16.10 13.27 -14.41
N GLY A 153 14.79 13.46 -14.57
CA GLY A 153 14.18 14.24 -15.64
C GLY A 153 13.52 13.37 -16.70
N VAL A 154 13.53 13.83 -17.95
CA VAL A 154 12.81 13.18 -19.06
C VAL A 154 13.78 12.46 -19.99
N SER A 155 13.50 11.18 -20.27
CA SER A 155 14.21 10.39 -21.27
C SER A 155 13.35 10.21 -22.53
N ARG A 156 13.86 10.59 -23.68
CA ARG A 156 13.21 10.43 -25.00
C ARG A 156 13.85 9.25 -25.73
N TYR A 157 13.03 8.32 -26.20
CA TYR A 157 13.47 7.13 -26.95
C TYR A 157 12.83 7.10 -28.35
N ASP A 158 13.67 7.09 -29.38
CA ASP A 158 13.24 7.12 -30.78
C ASP A 158 13.14 5.74 -31.45
N GLY A 159 13.19 4.66 -30.67
CA GLY A 159 13.27 3.29 -31.17
C GLY A 159 14.69 2.80 -31.41
N LYS A 160 15.71 3.66 -31.22
CA LYS A 160 17.12 3.29 -31.38
C LYS A 160 17.98 3.77 -30.21
N SER A 161 17.78 5.00 -29.76
CA SER A 161 18.64 5.65 -28.77
C SER A 161 17.86 6.55 -27.82
N PHE A 162 18.43 6.74 -26.62
CA PHE A 162 17.92 7.67 -25.64
C PHE A 162 18.55 9.06 -25.80
N ARG A 163 17.72 10.09 -25.59
CA ARG A 163 18.14 11.47 -25.36
C ARG A 163 17.53 11.96 -24.07
N ASN A 164 18.38 12.37 -23.13
CA ASN A 164 17.96 12.76 -21.78
C ASN A 164 17.90 14.29 -21.65
N PHE A 165 16.91 14.76 -20.91
CA PHE A 165 16.67 16.16 -20.61
C PHE A 165 16.48 16.31 -19.11
N THR A 166 17.30 17.15 -18.48
CA THR A 166 17.18 17.51 -17.07
C THR A 166 16.38 18.79 -16.92
N SER A 167 15.89 19.06 -15.71
CA SER A 167 15.32 20.37 -15.38
C SER A 167 16.31 21.49 -15.74
N PRO A 168 15.87 22.58 -16.40
CA PRO A 168 16.71 23.75 -16.64
C PRO A 168 17.01 24.54 -15.35
N ASN A 169 16.24 24.31 -14.28
CA ASN A 169 16.37 25.04 -13.02
C ASN A 169 17.08 24.22 -11.96
N THR A 170 17.93 24.86 -11.17
CA THR A 170 18.40 24.31 -9.90
C THR A 170 17.18 24.06 -9.00
N PRO A 171 17.02 22.87 -8.42
CA PRO A 171 15.88 22.56 -7.59
C PRO A 171 15.62 23.56 -6.45
N LEU A 172 14.46 24.21 -6.45
CA LEU A 172 14.04 25.13 -5.37
C LEU A 172 13.96 24.43 -3.99
N PHE A 173 13.77 23.11 -3.97
CA PHE A 173 13.54 22.29 -2.78
C PHE A 173 14.76 21.51 -2.26
N PHE A 174 15.97 21.75 -2.81
CA PHE A 174 17.16 20.94 -2.48
C PHE A 174 17.69 21.10 -1.05
N LYS A 175 17.10 21.96 -0.21
CA LYS A 175 17.62 22.23 1.13
C LYS A 175 17.35 21.13 2.17
N GLU A 176 16.48 20.15 1.88
CA GLU A 176 16.07 19.11 2.85
C GLU A 176 16.10 17.67 2.29
N GLY A 177 16.78 17.40 1.17
CA GLY A 177 16.95 16.02 0.67
C GLY A 177 15.72 15.43 -0.05
N HIS A 178 14.91 16.27 -0.70
CA HIS A 178 13.74 15.84 -1.47
C HIS A 178 13.90 16.04 -2.99
N TRP A 179 13.40 15.06 -3.75
CA TRP A 179 13.68 14.76 -5.15
C TRP A 179 12.79 15.65 -6.04
N ASN A 180 13.38 16.60 -6.79
CA ASN A 180 12.65 17.56 -7.64
C ASN A 180 12.21 16.94 -8.97
N ASP A 181 12.90 15.90 -9.43
CA ASP A 181 12.79 15.41 -10.81
C ASP A 181 11.78 14.28 -10.99
N ASP A 182 10.99 13.93 -9.97
CA ASP A 182 9.93 12.92 -10.11
C ASP A 182 8.84 13.45 -11.05
N ILE A 183 8.88 13.01 -12.31
CA ILE A 183 7.88 13.36 -13.33
C ILE A 183 6.57 12.63 -13.03
N HIS A 184 5.49 13.36 -12.79
CA HIS A 184 4.17 12.77 -12.54
C HIS A 184 3.41 12.50 -13.83
N THR A 185 3.52 13.39 -14.82
CA THR A 185 2.69 13.34 -16.02
C THR A 185 3.37 14.00 -17.21
N ILE A 186 3.11 13.47 -18.40
CA ILE A 186 3.54 14.01 -19.69
C ILE A 186 2.32 14.01 -20.60
N LEU A 187 2.08 15.13 -21.28
CA LEU A 187 1.00 15.31 -22.24
C LEU A 187 1.51 16.06 -23.46
N GLU A 188 1.21 15.59 -24.67
CA GLU A 188 1.35 16.40 -25.89
C GLU A 188 0.05 17.11 -26.24
N ASP A 189 0.09 18.43 -26.40
CA ASP A 189 -1.07 19.21 -26.83
C ASP A 189 -1.30 19.15 -28.36
N LYS A 190 -2.44 19.65 -28.84
CA LYS A 190 -2.78 19.76 -30.27
C LYS A 190 -1.74 20.50 -31.12
N THR A 191 -0.96 21.40 -30.51
CA THR A 191 0.09 22.16 -31.20
C THR A 191 1.42 21.42 -31.30
N GLY A 192 1.57 20.28 -30.61
CA GLY A 192 2.78 19.46 -30.59
C GLY A 192 3.75 19.81 -29.47
N LYS A 193 3.33 20.63 -28.49
CA LYS A 193 4.15 20.92 -27.30
C LYS A 193 3.93 19.83 -26.26
N LEU A 194 5.01 19.47 -25.56
CA LEU A 194 4.90 18.57 -24.41
C LEU A 194 4.79 19.38 -23.13
N TRP A 195 3.78 19.07 -22.34
CA TRP A 195 3.53 19.59 -21.01
C TRP A 195 3.96 18.53 -20.01
N VAL A 196 4.85 18.89 -19.10
CA VAL A 196 5.45 17.97 -18.14
C VAL A 196 5.17 18.48 -16.73
N GLY A 197 4.43 17.68 -15.98
CA GLY A 197 4.19 17.92 -14.56
C GLY A 197 5.18 17.13 -13.71
N THR A 198 5.78 17.78 -12.72
CA THR A 198 6.78 17.18 -11.83
C THR A 198 6.42 17.46 -10.38
N ARG A 199 7.10 16.76 -9.45
CA ARG A 199 7.01 17.08 -8.02
C ARG A 199 7.52 18.48 -7.69
N GLY A 200 8.48 18.99 -8.47
CA GLY A 200 8.89 20.40 -8.45
C GLY A 200 8.20 21.20 -9.54
N ASP A 201 8.97 21.89 -10.37
CA ASP A 201 8.46 22.80 -11.39
C ASP A 201 7.74 22.06 -12.53
N ALA A 202 6.69 22.65 -13.10
CA ALA A 202 6.13 22.20 -14.37
C ALA A 202 6.84 22.85 -15.57
N PHE A 203 6.92 22.13 -16.69
CA PHE A 203 7.63 22.58 -17.89
C PHE A 203 6.80 22.40 -19.16
N VAL A 204 7.10 23.22 -20.17
CA VAL A 204 6.62 23.09 -21.53
C VAL A 204 7.80 22.94 -22.49
N TYR A 205 7.76 21.91 -23.33
CA TYR A 205 8.72 21.64 -24.39
C TYR A 205 8.16 22.03 -25.75
N ASP A 206 8.87 22.89 -26.47
CA ASP A 206 8.47 23.40 -27.80
C ASP A 206 9.08 22.61 -28.98
N GLY A 207 9.66 21.43 -28.71
CA GLY A 207 10.44 20.67 -29.69
C GLY A 207 11.93 21.05 -29.73
N LYS A 208 12.33 22.11 -29.02
CA LYS A 208 13.73 22.57 -28.94
C LYS A 208 14.22 22.64 -27.50
N LYS A 209 13.46 23.27 -26.60
CA LYS A 209 13.85 23.48 -25.20
C LYS A 209 12.67 23.36 -24.24
N PHE A 210 12.97 23.02 -22.99
CA PHE A 210 12.03 23.09 -21.88
C PHE A 210 12.02 24.50 -21.30
N THR A 211 10.82 25.03 -21.04
CA THR A 211 10.59 26.33 -20.38
C THR A 211 9.68 26.12 -19.18
N THR A 212 10.01 26.71 -18.03
CA THR A 212 9.19 26.63 -16.82
C THR A 212 7.82 27.25 -17.04
N LEU A 213 6.78 26.53 -16.61
CA LEU A 213 5.42 27.01 -16.66
C LEU A 213 5.17 27.96 -15.48
N THR A 214 4.83 29.22 -15.78
CA THR A 214 4.62 30.25 -14.76
C THR A 214 3.24 30.89 -14.87
N HIS A 215 2.72 31.35 -13.73
CA HIS A 215 1.55 32.20 -13.65
C HIS A 215 1.85 33.36 -12.69
N LYS A 216 1.63 34.59 -13.16
CA LYS A 216 1.94 35.83 -12.42
C LYS A 216 3.40 35.92 -11.95
N GLY A 217 4.33 35.41 -12.76
CA GLY A 217 5.76 35.40 -12.45
C GLY A 217 6.22 34.26 -11.53
N GLU A 218 5.29 33.45 -11.02
CA GLU A 218 5.58 32.34 -10.10
C GLU A 218 5.45 30.97 -10.82
N PRO A 219 6.33 30.00 -10.54
CA PRO A 219 6.25 28.67 -11.14
C PRO A 219 5.04 27.88 -10.63
N PHE A 220 4.55 26.96 -11.46
CA PHE A 220 3.71 25.87 -10.99
C PHE A 220 4.56 24.75 -10.40
N LEU A 221 4.17 24.28 -9.22
CA LEU A 221 4.89 23.28 -8.42
C LEU A 221 3.99 22.07 -8.13
N ASP A 222 4.58 20.90 -7.92
CA ASP A 222 3.87 19.65 -7.52
C ASP A 222 2.68 19.36 -8.45
N VAL A 223 2.95 19.37 -9.76
CA VAL A 223 1.94 19.20 -10.80
C VAL A 223 1.71 17.72 -11.09
N TRP A 224 0.60 17.18 -10.60
CA TRP A 224 0.27 15.75 -10.65
C TRP A 224 -0.38 15.30 -11.96
N ALA A 225 -1.24 16.14 -12.52
CA ALA A 225 -2.06 15.78 -13.67
C ALA A 225 -2.19 16.97 -14.62
N ILE A 226 -2.13 16.68 -15.92
CA ILE A 226 -2.33 17.64 -17.00
C ILE A 226 -3.24 16.99 -18.05
N LEU A 227 -4.19 17.75 -18.57
CA LEU A 227 -5.12 17.33 -19.62
C LEU A 227 -5.34 18.48 -20.60
N GLU A 228 -5.38 18.20 -21.90
CA GLU A 228 -5.95 19.13 -22.88
C GLU A 228 -7.40 18.74 -23.14
N ASP A 229 -8.32 19.68 -22.97
CA ASP A 229 -9.73 19.43 -23.26
C ASP A 229 -10.07 19.54 -24.76
N SER A 230 -11.28 19.12 -25.12
CA SER A 230 -11.79 19.19 -26.49
C SER A 230 -11.78 20.60 -27.09
N LYS A 231 -11.86 21.65 -26.26
CA LYS A 231 -11.77 23.06 -26.69
C LYS A 231 -10.32 23.56 -26.81
N GLY A 232 -9.33 22.76 -26.43
CA GLY A 232 -7.91 23.10 -26.46
C GLY A 232 -7.41 23.82 -25.21
N ALA A 233 -8.22 23.87 -24.15
CA ALA A 233 -7.77 24.43 -22.88
C ALA A 233 -6.93 23.38 -22.12
N ILE A 234 -5.84 23.83 -21.50
CA ILE A 234 -4.98 22.98 -20.67
C ILE A 234 -5.48 23.04 -19.23
N TRP A 235 -5.84 21.89 -18.69
CA TRP A 235 -6.16 21.69 -17.30
C TRP A 235 -4.93 21.14 -16.60
N LEU A 236 -4.59 21.69 -15.44
CA LEU A 236 -3.51 21.17 -14.62
C LEU A 236 -3.86 21.22 -13.14
N SER A 237 -3.34 20.26 -12.39
CA SER A 237 -3.47 20.23 -10.94
C SER A 237 -2.11 20.41 -10.29
N GLY A 238 -1.97 21.43 -9.46
CA GLY A 238 -0.75 21.70 -8.71
C GLY A 238 -0.84 22.97 -7.90
N TYR A 239 0.30 23.46 -7.43
CA TYR A 239 0.42 24.67 -6.64
C TYR A 239 1.08 25.79 -7.46
N ASN A 240 0.82 27.06 -7.15
CA ASN A 240 1.46 28.20 -7.82
C ASN A 240 2.17 29.09 -6.79
N GLY A 241 3.48 29.31 -6.99
CA GLY A 241 4.38 30.02 -6.06
C GLY A 241 4.92 29.12 -4.93
N PHE A 242 5.68 29.68 -3.99
CA PHE A 242 6.16 28.97 -2.79
C PHE A 242 5.83 29.77 -1.52
N LYS A 243 4.76 29.41 -0.79
CA LYS A 243 4.40 30.08 0.49
C LYS A 243 4.51 29.11 1.67
N GLY A 244 5.68 29.07 2.32
CA GLY A 244 5.84 28.58 3.70
C GLY A 244 5.40 27.13 3.96
N GLY A 245 5.48 26.25 2.95
CA GLY A 245 5.28 24.81 3.14
C GLY A 245 3.83 24.32 3.27
N HIS A 246 2.82 25.18 3.18
CA HIS A 246 1.41 24.74 3.08
C HIS A 246 1.02 24.54 1.62
N ARG A 247 0.49 23.35 1.30
CA ARG A 247 0.09 22.92 -0.06
C ARG A 247 -1.43 23.01 -0.31
N PRO A 248 -2.13 24.16 -0.26
CA PRO A 248 -3.39 24.21 -0.96
C PRO A 248 -3.05 24.28 -2.45
N GLY A 249 -2.91 23.10 -3.07
CA GLY A 249 -2.87 22.96 -4.52
C GLY A 249 -4.18 23.47 -5.14
N GLY A 250 -4.39 23.20 -6.41
CA GLY A 250 -5.63 23.59 -7.07
C GLY A 250 -5.72 23.03 -8.47
N LEU A 251 -6.96 22.97 -8.96
CA LEU A 251 -7.26 22.69 -10.35
C LEU A 251 -7.29 24.01 -11.10
N TYR A 252 -6.41 24.15 -12.09
CA TYR A 252 -6.30 25.33 -12.95
C TYR A 252 -6.68 24.98 -14.38
N ARG A 253 -7.27 25.94 -15.08
CA ARG A 253 -7.52 25.90 -16.51
C ARG A 253 -6.78 27.04 -17.20
N TYR A 254 -6.12 26.73 -18.31
CA TYR A 254 -5.42 27.67 -19.18
C TYR A 254 -6.08 27.69 -20.55
N ASP A 255 -6.52 28.87 -20.99
CA ASP A 255 -7.20 29.07 -22.28
C ASP A 255 -6.25 29.45 -23.43
N GLY A 256 -4.93 29.36 -23.22
CA GLY A 256 -3.92 29.87 -24.16
C GLY A 256 -3.43 31.27 -23.83
N SER A 257 -4.06 31.98 -22.90
CA SER A 257 -3.66 33.30 -22.43
C SER A 257 -3.55 33.39 -20.91
N THR A 258 -4.54 32.86 -20.18
CA THR A 258 -4.72 33.12 -18.76
C THR A 258 -4.97 31.83 -17.99
N PHE A 259 -4.28 31.65 -16.87
CA PHE A 259 -4.64 30.62 -15.90
C PHE A 259 -5.76 31.10 -15.01
N THR A 260 -6.84 30.33 -14.96
CA THR A 260 -7.96 30.49 -14.04
C THR A 260 -7.92 29.33 -13.04
N LYS A 261 -7.88 29.63 -11.74
CA LYS A 261 -8.07 28.60 -10.72
C LYS A 261 -9.56 28.24 -10.67
N VAL A 262 -9.88 27.00 -11.02
CA VAL A 262 -11.24 26.46 -11.10
C VAL A 262 -11.67 25.83 -9.76
N SER A 263 -10.71 25.28 -9.01
CA SER A 263 -10.94 24.68 -7.70
C SER A 263 -9.73 24.91 -6.80
N GLU A 264 -9.99 25.13 -5.50
CA GLU A 264 -8.95 25.11 -4.46
C GLU A 264 -8.48 23.68 -4.14
N ARG A 265 -9.16 22.67 -4.70
CA ARG A 265 -8.80 21.26 -4.53
C ARG A 265 -7.92 20.85 -5.70
N GLY A 266 -6.81 20.19 -5.40
CA GLY A 266 -6.00 19.50 -6.40
C GLY A 266 -6.64 18.18 -6.84
N ALA A 267 -6.05 17.60 -7.87
CA ALA A 267 -6.35 16.30 -8.43
C ALA A 267 -5.06 15.50 -8.70
N TYR A 268 -5.12 14.18 -8.53
CA TYR A 268 -4.06 13.25 -8.89
C TYR A 268 -4.20 12.73 -10.32
N ALA A 269 -5.42 12.66 -10.84
CA ALA A 269 -5.69 12.40 -12.25
C ALA A 269 -6.84 13.29 -12.74
N ILE A 270 -6.80 13.64 -14.03
CA ILE A 270 -7.81 14.46 -14.71
C ILE A 270 -8.11 13.80 -16.06
N ILE A 271 -9.40 13.59 -16.36
CA ILE A 271 -9.84 13.19 -17.71
C ILE A 271 -11.03 14.05 -18.15
N GLN A 272 -11.25 14.16 -19.46
CA GLN A 272 -12.50 14.63 -20.02
C GLN A 272 -13.28 13.42 -20.55
N ASP A 273 -14.55 13.29 -20.16
CA ASP A 273 -15.44 12.26 -20.72
C ASP A 273 -16.00 12.66 -22.10
N LYS A 274 -16.58 11.71 -22.83
CA LYS A 274 -17.22 11.97 -24.15
C LYS A 274 -18.35 12.99 -24.11
N LYS A 275 -18.94 13.26 -22.94
CA LYS A 275 -20.00 14.26 -22.73
C LYS A 275 -19.43 15.65 -22.44
N GLY A 276 -18.11 15.78 -22.34
CA GLY A 276 -17.40 17.02 -22.09
C GLY A 276 -17.21 17.36 -20.61
N ASN A 277 -17.63 16.49 -19.68
CA ASN A 277 -17.40 16.70 -18.25
C ASN A 277 -15.93 16.49 -17.91
N ILE A 278 -15.44 17.20 -16.90
CA ILE A 278 -14.12 16.93 -16.32
C ILE A 278 -14.28 16.03 -15.11
N TRP A 279 -13.50 14.96 -15.07
CA TRP A 279 -13.45 14.04 -13.95
C TRP A 279 -12.09 14.13 -13.27
N THR A 280 -12.10 14.08 -11.95
CA THR A 280 -10.88 14.12 -11.15
C THR A 280 -10.90 13.09 -10.05
N THR A 281 -9.72 12.54 -9.74
CA THR A 281 -9.43 11.88 -8.47
C THR A 281 -8.61 12.82 -7.60
N GLY A 282 -8.88 12.89 -6.29
CA GLY A 282 -8.05 13.70 -5.40
C GLY A 282 -8.74 14.20 -4.13
N PRO A 283 -8.07 15.07 -3.36
CA PRO A 283 -8.60 15.60 -2.10
C PRO A 283 -9.94 16.33 -2.26
N VAL A 284 -10.90 16.04 -1.38
CA VAL A 284 -12.16 16.82 -1.28
C VAL A 284 -12.00 18.08 -0.44
N ASN A 285 -10.96 18.14 0.40
CA ASN A 285 -10.70 19.28 1.26
C ASN A 285 -9.22 19.69 1.13
N PRO A 286 -8.92 20.93 0.72
CA PRO A 286 -7.54 21.43 0.63
C PRO A 286 -6.80 21.41 1.99
N ALA A 287 -7.55 21.52 3.10
CA ALA A 287 -7.00 21.46 4.45
C ALA A 287 -6.86 20.01 4.99
N ASN A 288 -7.59 19.05 4.40
CA ASN A 288 -7.52 17.64 4.79
C ASN A 288 -7.44 16.74 3.55
N TRP A 289 -6.21 16.40 3.19
CA TRP A 289 -5.83 15.62 2.01
C TRP A 289 -6.02 14.10 2.17
N THR A 290 -6.39 13.65 3.36
CA THR A 290 -6.60 12.22 3.64
C THR A 290 -7.90 11.69 3.04
N VAL A 291 -8.92 12.54 2.96
CA VAL A 291 -10.20 12.20 2.33
C VAL A 291 -10.13 12.62 0.87
N GLN A 292 -10.30 11.64 0.00
CA GLN A 292 -10.24 11.82 -1.45
C GLN A 292 -11.54 11.32 -2.09
N ALA A 293 -11.82 11.78 -3.30
CA ALA A 293 -13.01 11.38 -4.03
C ALA A 293 -12.75 11.26 -5.53
N LEU A 294 -13.66 10.53 -6.17
CA LEU A 294 -13.96 10.67 -7.58
C LEU A 294 -15.00 11.78 -7.75
N SER A 295 -14.59 12.89 -8.36
CA SER A 295 -15.44 14.08 -8.57
C SER A 295 -15.72 14.28 -10.06
N ARG A 296 -16.94 14.73 -10.39
CA ARG A 296 -17.35 15.12 -11.74
C ARG A 296 -17.73 16.59 -11.77
N TYR A 297 -17.07 17.36 -12.63
CA TYR A 297 -17.39 18.76 -12.94
C TYR A 297 -18.27 18.81 -14.19
N ASP A 298 -19.46 19.40 -14.06
CA ASP A 298 -20.47 19.43 -15.13
C ASP A 298 -20.04 20.31 -16.30
N ALA A 299 -20.03 19.72 -17.50
CA ALA A 299 -19.67 20.34 -18.77
C ALA A 299 -20.33 21.70 -19.00
N THR A 300 -21.60 21.85 -18.63
CA THR A 300 -22.39 23.07 -18.83
C THR A 300 -21.92 24.23 -17.94
N SER A 301 -21.25 23.92 -16.84
CA SER A 301 -20.81 24.90 -15.83
C SER A 301 -19.29 25.08 -15.77
N LEU A 302 -18.49 24.28 -16.50
CA LEU A 302 -17.02 24.28 -16.45
C LEU A 302 -16.38 25.67 -16.63
N TYR A 303 -17.02 26.52 -17.43
CA TYR A 303 -16.52 27.86 -17.78
C TYR A 303 -17.18 28.99 -16.97
N SER A 304 -18.03 28.64 -16.01
CA SER A 304 -18.54 29.60 -15.01
C SER A 304 -17.50 29.89 -13.93
N THR A 305 -17.76 30.89 -13.10
CA THR A 305 -16.89 31.26 -11.96
C THR A 305 -16.87 30.20 -10.85
N LYS A 306 -17.87 29.32 -10.79
CA LYS A 306 -18.02 28.25 -9.81
C LYS A 306 -18.68 27.04 -10.48
N PRO A 307 -17.91 26.14 -11.11
CA PRO A 307 -18.49 24.97 -11.74
C PRO A 307 -19.21 24.08 -10.71
N THR A 308 -20.25 23.40 -11.18
CA THR A 308 -20.99 22.42 -10.40
C THR A 308 -20.19 21.14 -10.32
N VAL A 309 -20.02 20.62 -9.10
CA VAL A 309 -19.25 19.41 -8.81
C VAL A 309 -20.14 18.40 -8.12
N THR A 310 -20.10 17.16 -8.60
CA THR A 310 -20.75 16.02 -7.96
C THR A 310 -19.68 15.06 -7.46
N GLU A 311 -19.71 14.73 -6.17
CA GLU A 311 -18.89 13.67 -5.60
C GLU A 311 -19.58 12.32 -5.84
N ILE A 312 -18.90 11.40 -6.50
CA ILE A 312 -19.46 10.09 -6.86
C ILE A 312 -19.22 9.06 -5.75
N ILE A 313 -18.00 9.05 -5.21
CA ILE A 313 -17.57 8.21 -4.09
C ILE A 313 -16.36 8.84 -3.40
N SER A 314 -16.21 8.59 -2.10
CA SER A 314 -15.03 9.01 -1.33
C SER A 314 -14.29 7.82 -0.73
N GLY A 315 -13.00 7.99 -0.47
CA GLY A 315 -12.14 6.97 0.15
C GLY A 315 -10.69 7.47 0.25
N LYS A 316 -9.72 6.55 0.15
CA LYS A 316 -8.29 6.83 0.40
C LYS A 316 -7.44 6.57 -0.85
N ALA A 317 -6.54 7.50 -1.15
CA ALA A 317 -5.52 7.41 -2.22
C ALA A 317 -6.08 7.07 -3.62
N PHE A 318 -7.00 7.89 -4.12
CA PHE A 318 -7.48 7.79 -5.51
C PHE A 318 -6.42 8.31 -6.46
N LEU A 319 -6.04 7.50 -7.45
CA LEU A 319 -5.02 7.86 -8.44
C LEU A 319 -5.59 7.66 -9.86
N GLY A 320 -5.26 6.55 -10.52
CA GLY A 320 -5.58 6.29 -11.92
C GLY A 320 -7.06 6.47 -12.25
N LEU A 321 -7.33 7.04 -13.43
CA LEU A 321 -8.66 7.41 -13.88
C LEU A 321 -8.76 7.27 -15.40
N LEU A 322 -9.84 6.66 -15.89
CA LEU A 322 -10.06 6.45 -17.31
C LEU A 322 -11.55 6.37 -17.65
N GLU A 323 -11.96 6.96 -18.78
CA GLU A 323 -13.24 6.62 -19.42
C GLU A 323 -13.03 5.50 -20.43
N ALA A 324 -13.70 4.36 -20.23
CA ALA A 324 -13.67 3.21 -21.13
C ALA A 324 -14.51 3.42 -22.40
N ASN A 325 -14.43 2.48 -23.34
CA ASN A 325 -15.12 2.62 -24.63
C ASN A 325 -16.65 2.60 -24.49
N ASP A 326 -17.18 1.88 -23.51
CA ASP A 326 -18.60 1.84 -23.15
C ASP A 326 -19.09 3.11 -22.42
N GLY A 327 -18.20 4.05 -22.10
CA GLY A 327 -18.50 5.27 -21.36
C GLY A 327 -18.48 5.11 -19.84
N SER A 328 -18.14 3.93 -19.33
CA SER A 328 -17.93 3.73 -17.89
C SER A 328 -16.63 4.40 -17.42
N ILE A 329 -16.63 4.88 -16.19
CA ILE A 329 -15.47 5.49 -15.55
C ILE A 329 -14.76 4.46 -14.70
N TRP A 330 -13.53 4.15 -15.07
CA TRP A 330 -12.63 3.28 -14.32
C TRP A 330 -11.73 4.12 -13.44
N PHE A 331 -11.60 3.74 -12.18
CA PHE A 331 -10.78 4.45 -11.22
C PHE A 331 -10.13 3.49 -10.23
N GLY A 332 -8.99 3.91 -9.72
CA GLY A 332 -8.19 3.17 -8.75
C GLY A 332 -8.09 3.88 -7.42
N ASP A 333 -8.04 3.13 -6.33
CA ASP A 333 -7.74 3.65 -5.00
C ASP A 333 -6.71 2.78 -4.24
N ALA A 334 -6.52 3.03 -2.94
CA ALA A 334 -5.62 2.26 -2.07
C ALA A 334 -5.94 0.75 -2.00
N THR A 335 -7.14 0.34 -2.38
CA THR A 335 -7.74 -0.98 -2.14
C THR A 335 -8.09 -1.74 -3.41
N GLY A 336 -8.01 -1.12 -4.59
CA GLY A 336 -8.18 -1.82 -5.85
C GLY A 336 -8.70 -0.96 -6.98
N VAL A 337 -9.26 -1.63 -7.98
CA VAL A 337 -9.86 -1.03 -9.17
C VAL A 337 -11.38 -1.14 -9.15
N TYR A 338 -12.03 -0.11 -9.67
CA TYR A 338 -13.47 0.04 -9.69
C TYR A 338 -13.94 0.54 -11.06
N ARG A 339 -15.20 0.24 -11.37
CA ARG A 339 -15.91 0.75 -12.55
C ARG A 339 -17.21 1.42 -12.12
N TYR A 340 -17.46 2.63 -12.61
CA TYR A 340 -18.72 3.35 -12.46
C TYR A 340 -19.44 3.46 -13.81
N ASP A 341 -20.62 2.87 -13.93
CA ASP A 341 -21.42 2.85 -15.17
C ASP A 341 -22.38 4.06 -15.31
N GLY A 342 -22.32 5.01 -14.37
CA GLY A 342 -23.26 6.13 -14.27
C GLY A 342 -24.38 5.91 -13.24
N LYS A 343 -24.50 4.70 -12.68
CA LYS A 343 -25.48 4.36 -11.64
C LYS A 343 -24.91 3.47 -10.53
N THR A 344 -24.06 2.52 -10.90
CA THR A 344 -23.52 1.47 -10.03
C THR A 344 -22.01 1.54 -10.04
N ILE A 345 -21.42 1.36 -8.85
CA ILE A 345 -19.98 1.14 -8.72
C ILE A 345 -19.75 -0.36 -8.55
N THR A 346 -18.99 -0.93 -9.48
CA THR A 346 -18.49 -2.30 -9.43
C THR A 346 -17.10 -2.32 -8.83
N ASP A 347 -16.91 -3.07 -7.74
CA ASP A 347 -15.58 -3.44 -7.24
C ASP A 347 -15.09 -4.70 -7.96
N PHE A 348 -13.79 -4.77 -8.26
CA PHE A 348 -13.13 -5.98 -8.80
C PHE A 348 -12.18 -6.59 -7.77
N TYR A 349 -12.52 -6.40 -6.50
CA TYR A 349 -11.78 -6.94 -5.37
C TYR A 349 -12.01 -8.44 -5.24
N ASN A 350 -10.95 -9.19 -4.97
CA ASN A 350 -11.05 -10.62 -4.67
C ASN A 350 -11.70 -10.82 -3.28
N LYS A 351 -13.01 -11.06 -3.24
CA LYS A 351 -13.76 -11.53 -2.05
C LYS A 351 -13.85 -13.06 -1.97
N GLU A 352 -12.89 -13.82 -2.50
CA GLU A 352 -12.71 -15.18 -1.99
C GLU A 352 -12.50 -15.04 -0.49
N GLY A 353 -13.54 -15.36 0.27
CA GLY A 353 -13.59 -15.25 1.72
C GLY A 353 -12.49 -16.07 2.37
N GLN A 354 -12.54 -16.12 3.70
CA GLN A 354 -11.62 -16.84 4.57
C GLN A 354 -10.90 -18.03 3.89
N LYS A 355 -9.65 -17.79 3.47
CA LYS A 355 -8.77 -18.78 2.83
C LYS A 355 -8.05 -19.57 3.92
N LYS A 356 -8.00 -20.88 3.74
CA LYS A 356 -7.26 -21.80 4.60
C LYS A 356 -5.85 -21.97 4.08
N TYR A 357 -4.85 -21.78 4.95
CA TYR A 357 -3.43 -22.02 4.67
C TYR A 357 -2.97 -23.11 5.61
N ILE A 358 -2.32 -24.14 5.08
CA ILE A 358 -1.75 -25.24 5.84
C ILE A 358 -0.36 -24.84 6.33
N ILE A 359 -0.07 -25.05 7.61
CA ILE A 359 1.23 -24.76 8.20
C ILE A 359 2.28 -25.72 7.65
N ASP A 360 3.37 -25.16 7.13
CA ASP A 360 4.57 -25.89 6.72
C ASP A 360 5.41 -26.18 7.97
N THR A 361 5.23 -27.39 8.52
CA THR A 361 5.87 -27.82 9.77
C THR A 361 7.39 -27.87 9.68
N LYS A 362 7.97 -27.96 8.47
CA LYS A 362 9.43 -27.96 8.27
C LYS A 362 10.05 -26.57 8.28
N GLN A 363 9.25 -25.55 7.95
CA GLN A 363 9.70 -24.16 7.91
C GLN A 363 9.23 -23.35 9.12
N SER A 364 8.31 -23.92 9.90
CA SER A 364 7.80 -23.36 11.14
C SER A 364 8.58 -23.87 12.33
N ALA A 365 8.71 -23.06 13.36
CA ALA A 365 9.38 -23.42 14.60
C ALA A 365 8.77 -22.69 15.79
N ILE A 366 8.75 -23.35 16.94
CA ILE A 366 8.45 -22.72 18.23
C ILE A 366 9.62 -22.99 19.15
N ILE A 367 10.17 -21.94 19.73
CA ILE A 367 11.28 -22.00 20.68
C ILE A 367 10.75 -21.49 22.01
N TRP A 368 10.83 -22.29 23.05
CA TRP A 368 10.54 -21.80 24.39
C TRP A 368 11.83 -21.35 25.09
N LYS A 369 11.71 -20.31 25.92
CA LYS A 369 12.77 -19.80 26.78
C LYS A 369 12.20 -19.62 28.18
N GLY A 370 12.70 -20.41 29.13
CA GLY A 370 12.45 -20.23 30.56
C GLY A 370 13.61 -19.50 31.22
N SER A 371 13.33 -18.78 32.30
CA SER A 371 14.36 -18.01 33.02
C SER A 371 14.79 -18.75 34.28
N ARG A 372 16.07 -19.06 34.43
CA ARG A 372 16.70 -19.31 35.73
C ARG A 372 17.71 -18.18 35.95
N LEU A 373 17.79 -17.60 37.14
CA LEU A 373 18.88 -16.68 37.49
C LEU A 373 20.12 -17.46 37.97
N LEU A 374 20.48 -18.56 37.31
CA LEU A 374 21.80 -19.19 37.50
C LEU A 374 22.87 -18.52 36.62
N GLY A 375 22.69 -17.24 36.30
CA GLY A 375 23.68 -16.49 35.56
C GLY A 375 24.91 -16.28 36.43
N GLY A 376 25.99 -16.98 36.11
CA GLY A 376 27.29 -16.81 36.74
C GLY A 376 28.10 -15.75 36.00
N TRP A 377 28.69 -14.83 36.75
CA TRP A 377 29.78 -13.99 36.25
C TRP A 377 31.11 -14.66 36.60
N GLU A 378 32.01 -14.85 35.64
CA GLU A 378 33.42 -15.14 35.89
C GLU A 378 34.21 -13.84 35.66
N GLY A 379 34.48 -13.13 36.76
CA GLY A 379 35.04 -11.78 36.69
C GLY A 379 34.08 -10.80 36.02
N PRO A 380 34.52 -9.97 35.05
CA PRO A 380 33.64 -9.03 34.33
C PRO A 380 32.85 -9.69 33.19
N THR A 381 32.94 -11.01 33.02
CA THR A 381 32.33 -11.71 31.88
C THR A 381 31.09 -12.48 32.34
N LEU A 382 29.94 -12.20 31.73
CA LEU A 382 28.73 -12.98 31.92
C LEU A 382 28.92 -14.34 31.21
N VAL A 383 28.94 -15.44 31.97
CA VAL A 383 29.20 -16.80 31.44
C VAL A 383 27.92 -17.45 30.92
N SER A 384 26.78 -17.17 31.57
CA SER A 384 25.46 -17.54 31.07
C SER A 384 24.42 -16.56 31.63
N ASP A 385 23.30 -16.38 30.92
CA ASP A 385 22.14 -15.64 31.45
C ASP A 385 21.23 -16.53 32.32
N GLY A 386 21.65 -17.77 32.58
CA GLY A 386 20.90 -18.81 33.28
C GLY A 386 19.63 -19.28 32.57
N SER A 387 19.32 -18.79 31.37
CA SER A 387 18.11 -19.19 30.67
C SER A 387 18.21 -20.60 30.09
N SER A 388 17.09 -21.32 30.08
CA SER A 388 16.96 -22.61 29.40
C SER A 388 16.11 -22.44 28.16
N THR A 389 16.55 -23.04 27.05
CA THR A 389 15.79 -23.00 25.78
C THR A 389 15.56 -24.41 25.26
N GLY A 390 14.49 -24.58 24.49
CA GLY A 390 14.24 -25.80 23.75
C GLY A 390 13.30 -25.59 22.58
N ASP A 391 13.39 -26.50 21.61
CA ASP A 391 12.58 -26.50 20.40
C ASP A 391 11.26 -27.25 20.66
N VAL A 392 10.16 -26.86 20.02
CA VAL A 392 8.85 -27.53 20.10
C VAL A 392 8.38 -27.80 18.67
N ASP A 393 8.06 -29.06 18.37
CA ASP A 393 7.59 -29.42 17.05
C ASP A 393 6.13 -29.05 16.84
N ILE A 394 5.84 -28.53 15.65
CA ILE A 394 4.48 -28.31 15.18
C ILE A 394 4.03 -29.58 14.46
N VAL A 395 2.97 -30.21 14.96
CA VAL A 395 2.42 -31.45 14.40
C VAL A 395 1.64 -31.14 13.13
N LYS A 396 0.74 -30.15 13.20
CA LYS A 396 -0.08 -29.67 12.10
C LYS A 396 -0.71 -28.34 12.48
N GLY A 397 -1.26 -27.67 11.48
CA GLY A 397 -2.17 -26.58 11.74
C GLY A 397 -2.56 -25.84 10.48
N GLU A 398 -3.42 -24.87 10.68
CA GLU A 398 -3.95 -24.04 9.62
C GLU A 398 -4.15 -22.60 10.08
N LEU A 399 -3.95 -21.67 9.15
CA LEU A 399 -4.31 -20.27 9.33
C LEU A 399 -5.51 -19.95 8.44
N LEU A 400 -6.48 -19.26 9.01
CA LEU A 400 -7.63 -18.74 8.30
C LEU A 400 -7.38 -17.26 8.03
N ILE A 401 -7.22 -16.93 6.75
CA ILE A 401 -6.82 -15.60 6.31
C ILE A 401 -7.88 -15.05 5.38
N GLU A 402 -8.40 -13.88 5.73
CA GLU A 402 -9.37 -13.16 4.91
C GLU A 402 -8.87 -11.74 4.72
N ASN A 403 -8.92 -11.23 3.50
CA ASN A 403 -8.46 -9.87 3.17
C ASN A 403 -7.02 -9.57 3.64
N ARG A 404 -6.12 -10.57 3.57
CA ARG A 404 -4.73 -10.51 4.06
C ARG A 404 -4.59 -10.29 5.57
N GLN A 405 -5.68 -10.47 6.31
CA GLN A 405 -5.71 -10.42 7.75
C GLN A 405 -5.90 -11.83 8.27
N LEU A 406 -5.14 -12.19 9.31
CA LEU A 406 -5.39 -13.39 10.08
C LEU A 406 -6.74 -13.24 10.77
N GLN A 407 -7.70 -14.12 10.44
CA GLN A 407 -9.03 -14.14 11.06
C GLN A 407 -9.15 -15.24 12.11
N GLY A 408 -8.35 -16.30 11.95
CA GLY A 408 -8.43 -17.48 12.80
C GLY A 408 -7.35 -18.48 12.43
N GLY A 409 -7.46 -19.68 12.97
CA GLY A 409 -6.52 -20.76 12.73
C GLY A 409 -6.35 -21.62 13.97
N ALA A 410 -5.79 -22.81 13.76
CA ALA A 410 -5.48 -23.73 14.82
C ALA A 410 -4.07 -24.30 14.59
N VAL A 411 -3.28 -24.36 15.66
CA VAL A 411 -1.95 -24.97 15.64
C VAL A 411 -1.93 -26.05 16.71
N GLU A 412 -1.49 -27.24 16.33
CA GLU A 412 -1.25 -28.36 17.23
C GLU A 412 0.26 -28.57 17.34
N VAL A 413 0.76 -28.60 18.57
CA VAL A 413 2.19 -28.74 18.87
C VAL A 413 2.40 -29.95 19.76
N ASP A 414 3.49 -30.67 19.52
CA ASP A 414 3.94 -31.77 20.36
C ASP A 414 5.02 -31.22 21.28
N MET A 415 4.72 -31.10 22.57
CA MET A 415 5.71 -30.62 23.52
C MET A 415 6.65 -31.74 23.96
N ASN A 416 6.41 -33.02 23.62
CA ASN A 416 7.31 -34.10 24.00
C ASN A 416 8.64 -34.07 23.23
N THR A 417 8.72 -33.33 22.14
CA THR A 417 9.90 -33.29 21.26
C THR A 417 10.93 -32.25 21.67
N ILE A 418 10.88 -31.74 22.91
CA ILE A 418 11.87 -30.77 23.40
C ILE A 418 13.29 -31.33 23.30
N GLU A 419 14.03 -30.82 22.33
CA GLU A 419 15.50 -30.86 22.33
C GLU A 419 16.01 -29.72 23.23
N GLN A 420 16.60 -30.08 24.38
CA GLN A 420 17.33 -29.12 25.20
C GLN A 420 18.71 -28.88 24.59
N LYS A 421 18.96 -27.65 24.14
CA LYS A 421 20.32 -27.19 23.79
C LYS A 421 20.94 -26.55 25.02
N PHE A 422 21.87 -27.26 25.66
CA PHE A 422 22.70 -26.71 26.71
C PHE A 422 23.83 -25.90 26.08
N ASP A 423 23.93 -24.62 26.42
CA ASP A 423 25.08 -23.77 26.07
C ASP A 423 26.14 -23.80 27.18
N ASP A 424 26.36 -24.97 27.79
CA ASP A 424 27.23 -25.10 28.96
C ASP A 424 28.29 -26.18 28.74
N GLN A 425 29.57 -25.79 28.66
CA GLN A 425 30.73 -26.70 28.51
C GLN A 425 31.09 -27.41 29.83
N ARG A 426 30.11 -27.74 30.69
CA ARG A 426 30.37 -28.42 31.96
C ARG A 426 29.91 -29.88 31.91
N PRO A 427 30.82 -30.86 32.11
CA PRO A 427 30.41 -32.23 32.33
C PRO A 427 29.93 -32.38 33.78
N HIS A 428 28.87 -33.16 33.99
CA HIS A 428 28.30 -33.56 35.28
C HIS A 428 27.27 -32.60 35.91
N ASN A 429 26.00 -32.76 35.51
CA ASN A 429 24.92 -33.21 36.39
C ASN A 429 23.64 -33.39 35.56
N LYS A 430 22.96 -34.52 35.71
CA LYS A 430 21.58 -34.68 35.21
C LYS A 430 20.70 -33.70 35.97
N LEU A 431 20.48 -32.53 35.39
CA LEU A 431 19.52 -31.54 35.86
C LEU A 431 18.11 -32.16 35.83
N PRO A 432 17.28 -32.00 36.89
CA PRO A 432 15.91 -32.53 36.89
C PRO A 432 15.07 -31.91 35.77
N ALA A 433 13.93 -32.52 35.44
CA ALA A 433 13.08 -32.10 34.33
C ALA A 433 12.40 -30.74 34.64
N PHE A 434 13.09 -29.62 34.38
CA PHE A 434 12.63 -28.24 34.69
C PHE A 434 11.46 -27.75 33.81
N PHE A 435 11.05 -28.56 32.86
CA PHE A 435 9.78 -28.56 32.16
C PHE A 435 9.38 -30.04 32.18
N ASP A 436 8.43 -30.48 33.01
CA ASP A 436 7.93 -31.85 32.90
C ASP A 436 7.02 -31.92 31.68
N VAL A 437 7.63 -31.87 30.49
CA VAL A 437 6.90 -31.92 29.23
C VAL A 437 6.13 -33.21 29.03
N LYS A 438 6.43 -34.25 29.81
CA LYS A 438 5.60 -35.45 29.89
C LYS A 438 4.20 -35.17 30.46
N LYS A 439 3.98 -34.03 31.13
CA LYS A 439 2.66 -33.53 31.53
C LYS A 439 1.97 -32.66 30.46
N PHE A 440 2.66 -32.29 29.38
CA PHE A 440 2.15 -31.38 28.35
C PHE A 440 2.11 -32.00 26.93
N PRO A 441 1.62 -33.24 26.74
CA PRO A 441 1.97 -34.03 25.56
C PRO A 441 1.47 -33.46 24.23
N VAL A 442 0.31 -32.81 24.19
CA VAL A 442 -0.20 -32.13 22.99
C VAL A 442 -0.88 -30.84 23.42
N SER A 443 -0.47 -29.73 22.83
CA SER A 443 -1.06 -28.43 23.09
C SER A 443 -1.72 -27.91 21.82
N THR A 444 -2.98 -27.49 21.93
CA THR A 444 -3.70 -26.86 20.82
C THR A 444 -3.86 -25.38 21.11
N PHE A 445 -3.47 -24.55 20.15
CA PHE A 445 -3.74 -23.12 20.15
C PHE A 445 -4.77 -22.80 19.06
N VAL A 446 -5.92 -22.27 19.47
CA VAL A 446 -6.98 -21.84 18.54
C VAL A 446 -7.12 -20.33 18.59
N ILE A 447 -6.92 -19.66 17.47
CA ILE A 447 -7.09 -18.21 17.35
C ILE A 447 -8.58 -17.88 17.40
N THR A 448 -8.97 -17.00 18.32
CA THR A 448 -10.37 -16.59 18.51
C THR A 448 -10.60 -15.12 18.17
N LYS A 449 -9.55 -14.28 18.18
CA LYS A 449 -9.62 -12.87 17.80
C LYS A 449 -8.26 -12.36 17.35
N VAL A 450 -8.26 -11.50 16.33
CA VAL A 450 -7.07 -10.77 15.88
C VAL A 450 -7.40 -9.29 15.79
N GLU A 451 -6.54 -8.45 16.36
CA GLU A 451 -6.65 -6.99 16.32
C GLU A 451 -5.44 -6.43 15.56
N THR A 452 -5.68 -5.58 14.56
CA THR A 452 -4.59 -4.93 13.83
C THR A 452 -4.05 -3.74 14.62
N GLY A 453 -2.74 -3.68 14.87
CA GLY A 453 -2.11 -2.60 15.63
C GLY A 453 -1.97 -1.27 14.88
N ASN A 454 -2.63 -1.12 13.74
CA ASN A 454 -2.44 0.02 12.84
C ASN A 454 -3.80 0.57 12.37
N ASP A 455 -4.48 1.27 13.27
CA ASP A 455 -5.65 2.11 12.97
C ASP A 455 -5.26 3.47 12.35
N GLY A 456 -3.96 3.69 12.09
CA GLY A 456 -3.44 4.94 11.54
C GLY A 456 -3.16 6.02 12.57
N HIS A 457 -3.15 5.69 13.88
CA HIS A 457 -2.83 6.65 14.95
C HIS A 457 -1.49 6.41 15.67
N THR A 458 -0.76 5.34 15.39
CA THR A 458 0.55 5.07 15.99
C THR A 458 1.69 5.79 15.24
N LYS A 459 2.34 6.74 15.92
CA LYS A 459 3.50 7.49 15.41
C LYS A 459 4.68 6.54 15.19
N VAL A 460 5.19 6.50 13.96
CA VAL A 460 6.52 5.94 13.66
C VAL A 460 7.57 6.82 14.35
N PRO A 461 8.54 6.25 15.10
CA PRO A 461 9.63 7.03 15.68
C PRO A 461 10.44 7.78 14.61
N THR A 462 10.82 9.02 14.91
CA THR A 462 11.53 9.92 13.99
C THR A 462 12.97 9.52 13.66
N ASP A 463 13.48 8.43 14.25
CA ASP A 463 14.85 7.93 14.05
C ASP A 463 14.95 6.83 12.98
N GLY A 464 13.85 6.45 12.33
CA GLY A 464 13.86 5.41 11.29
C GLY A 464 14.18 4.00 11.81
N SER A 465 14.20 3.79 13.13
CA SER A 465 14.32 2.45 13.69
C SER A 465 12.96 1.75 13.66
N ILE A 466 12.83 0.71 12.82
CA ILE A 466 11.83 -0.32 13.03
C ILE A 466 12.35 -1.17 14.19
N ARG A 467 11.86 -0.92 15.40
CA ARG A 467 12.12 -1.83 16.52
C ARG A 467 11.35 -3.12 16.24
N VAL A 468 12.11 -4.19 16.00
CA VAL A 468 11.65 -5.52 15.53
C VAL A 468 10.67 -6.22 16.50
N ASN A 469 10.40 -5.66 17.68
CA ASN A 469 9.75 -6.35 18.80
C ASN A 469 8.27 -6.00 19.08
N GLU A 470 7.59 -5.14 18.30
CA GLU A 470 6.22 -4.69 18.65
C GLU A 470 5.07 -5.28 17.83
N GLY A 471 5.34 -6.15 16.84
CA GLY A 471 4.27 -6.77 16.03
C GLY A 471 3.44 -5.77 15.20
N ASN A 472 2.67 -6.26 14.23
CA ASN A 472 1.68 -5.45 13.50
C ASN A 472 0.23 -5.89 13.77
N ILE A 473 0.07 -6.99 14.51
CA ILE A 473 -1.21 -7.55 14.95
C ILE A 473 -1.10 -8.00 16.40
N LYS A 474 -2.23 -8.08 17.09
CA LYS A 474 -2.39 -8.67 18.42
C LYS A 474 -3.31 -9.87 18.27
N VAL A 475 -2.82 -11.04 18.67
CA VAL A 475 -3.51 -12.32 18.51
C VAL A 475 -4.01 -12.77 19.86
N THR A 476 -5.30 -13.07 19.94
CA THR A 476 -5.94 -13.70 21.10
C THR A 476 -6.44 -15.07 20.68
N GLY A 477 -6.18 -16.07 21.52
CA GLY A 477 -6.63 -17.43 21.28
C GLY A 477 -6.76 -18.23 22.56
N ASN A 478 -7.38 -19.39 22.43
CA ASN A 478 -7.49 -20.38 23.50
C ASN A 478 -6.31 -21.33 23.39
N LEU A 479 -5.45 -21.33 24.41
CA LEU A 479 -4.39 -22.32 24.59
C LEU A 479 -4.94 -23.44 25.47
N THR A 480 -4.83 -24.68 25.00
CA THR A 480 -5.19 -25.87 25.78
C THR A 480 -3.92 -26.64 26.13
N LEU A 481 -3.66 -26.79 27.43
CA LEU A 481 -2.57 -27.57 28.00
C LEU A 481 -3.18 -28.61 28.95
N GLU A 482 -2.93 -29.91 28.73
CA GLU A 482 -3.41 -31.00 29.60
C GLU A 482 -4.94 -30.95 29.88
N GLY A 483 -5.74 -30.52 28.91
CA GLY A 483 -7.19 -30.37 29.05
C GLY A 483 -7.66 -29.09 29.77
N ILE A 484 -6.74 -28.30 30.33
CA ILE A 484 -7.02 -26.95 30.84
C ILE A 484 -6.97 -25.99 29.67
N THR A 485 -8.05 -25.23 29.45
CA THR A 485 -8.13 -24.21 28.39
C THR A 485 -8.12 -22.82 29.00
N LYS A 486 -7.19 -21.95 28.58
CA LYS A 486 -7.18 -20.53 28.95
C LYS A 486 -7.05 -19.63 27.73
N ALA A 487 -7.65 -18.45 27.82
CA ALA A 487 -7.45 -17.39 26.85
C ALA A 487 -6.07 -16.75 27.07
N VAL A 488 -5.27 -16.65 26.01
CA VAL A 488 -3.97 -15.99 26.00
C VAL A 488 -3.93 -14.95 24.90
N THR A 489 -3.12 -13.91 25.06
CA THR A 489 -3.01 -12.81 24.09
C THR A 489 -1.56 -12.36 23.95
N PHE A 490 -1.11 -12.17 22.72
CA PHE A 490 0.27 -11.78 22.42
C PHE A 490 0.39 -10.95 21.14
N PRO A 491 1.44 -10.10 21.03
CA PRO A 491 1.76 -9.40 19.79
C PRO A 491 2.39 -10.36 18.77
N ALA A 492 2.04 -10.19 17.50
CA ALA A 492 2.62 -10.92 16.39
C ALA A 492 2.82 -10.03 15.16
N LYS A 493 3.66 -10.48 14.23
CA LYS A 493 3.94 -9.86 12.94
C LYS A 493 3.57 -10.83 11.84
N MET A 494 2.69 -10.41 10.93
CA MET A 494 2.29 -11.19 9.76
C MET A 494 2.83 -10.55 8.47
N GLN A 495 3.35 -11.37 7.55
CA GLN A 495 3.84 -10.96 6.24
C GLN A 495 3.55 -12.01 5.15
N PHE A 496 3.38 -11.56 3.90
CA PHE A 496 3.26 -12.42 2.70
C PHE A 496 4.55 -12.33 1.89
N LYS A 497 5.07 -13.47 1.42
CA LYS A 497 6.30 -13.52 0.60
C LYS A 497 6.04 -13.58 -0.91
N ASP A 498 4.91 -14.17 -1.34
CA ASP A 498 4.63 -14.43 -2.77
C ASP A 498 3.19 -14.08 -3.19
N GLY A 499 2.63 -12.97 -2.70
CA GLY A 499 1.24 -12.59 -3.00
C GLY A 499 0.17 -13.35 -2.19
N MET A 500 -1.11 -13.15 -2.51
CA MET A 500 -2.21 -13.73 -1.70
C MET A 500 -2.35 -15.25 -1.82
N ASP A 501 -1.83 -15.91 -2.85
CA ASP A 501 -1.84 -17.38 -2.91
C ASP A 501 -0.44 -17.96 -2.59
N GLY A 502 0.45 -17.11 -2.04
CA GLY A 502 1.82 -17.44 -1.69
C GLY A 502 2.02 -17.89 -0.24
N THR A 503 3.28 -17.84 0.20
CA THR A 503 3.65 -18.20 1.58
C THR A 503 3.35 -17.06 2.56
N VAL A 504 2.74 -17.40 3.70
CA VAL A 504 2.48 -16.51 4.84
C VAL A 504 3.44 -16.84 5.97
N GLU A 505 3.99 -15.80 6.60
CA GLU A 505 4.79 -15.94 7.81
C GLU A 505 4.19 -15.12 8.95
N VAL A 506 3.96 -15.75 10.11
CA VAL A 506 3.46 -15.14 11.35
C VAL A 506 4.47 -15.38 12.46
N ASN A 507 5.06 -14.30 12.97
CA ASN A 507 6.06 -14.34 14.03
C ASN A 507 5.52 -13.69 15.30
N GLY A 508 5.59 -14.35 16.46
CA GLY A 508 5.03 -13.79 17.70
C GLY A 508 5.75 -14.28 18.95
N THR A 509 5.53 -13.58 20.06
CA THR A 509 6.10 -13.94 21.37
C THR A 509 5.00 -14.03 22.41
N LEU A 510 4.69 -15.23 22.88
CA LEU A 510 3.71 -15.47 23.95
C LEU A 510 4.44 -15.64 25.28
N ILE A 511 3.98 -14.97 26.34
CA ILE A 511 4.49 -15.13 27.70
C ILE A 511 3.43 -15.86 28.51
N LEU A 512 3.82 -16.94 29.19
CA LEU A 512 2.96 -17.76 30.04
C LEU A 512 3.52 -17.72 31.47
N ASP A 513 2.70 -17.33 32.43
CA ASP A 513 2.97 -17.61 33.85
C ASP A 513 2.60 -19.07 34.12
N ARG A 514 3.52 -19.88 34.65
CA ARG A 514 3.28 -21.31 34.93
C ARG A 514 2.34 -21.56 36.11
N THR A 515 2.31 -20.66 37.09
CA THR A 515 1.49 -20.82 38.30
C THR A 515 0.01 -20.83 37.94
N ASP A 516 -0.34 -20.06 36.92
CA ASP A 516 -1.66 -20.03 36.31
C ASP A 516 -2.11 -21.42 35.82
N TRP A 517 -1.19 -22.31 35.45
CA TRP A 517 -1.49 -23.63 34.90
C TRP A 517 -1.30 -24.74 35.93
N GLY A 518 -1.38 -24.40 37.22
CA GLY A 518 -1.29 -25.38 38.32
C GLY A 518 0.11 -25.97 38.49
N THR A 519 1.13 -25.34 37.90
CA THR A 519 2.53 -25.74 38.03
C THR A 519 3.25 -24.69 38.86
N ASP A 520 3.39 -24.95 40.17
CA ASP A 520 4.08 -24.07 41.11
C ASP A 520 5.48 -24.62 41.42
N TYR A 521 6.51 -23.85 41.07
CA TYR A 521 7.90 -24.17 41.37
C TYR A 521 8.18 -24.25 42.88
N GLY A 522 7.47 -23.46 43.70
CA GLY A 522 7.62 -23.42 45.15
C GLY A 522 7.22 -24.70 45.88
N SER A 523 6.58 -25.65 45.18
CA SER A 523 6.13 -26.92 45.76
C SER A 523 7.20 -28.02 45.77
N GLU A 524 8.29 -27.89 45.00
CA GLU A 524 9.35 -28.88 44.98
C GLU A 524 10.38 -28.58 46.09
N LYS A 525 10.43 -29.48 47.08
CA LYS A 525 11.28 -29.47 48.30
C LYS A 525 12.79 -29.18 48.12
N TYR A 526 13.29 -29.02 46.90
CA TYR A 526 14.71 -29.02 46.58
C TYR A 526 15.37 -27.63 46.52
N PHE A 527 14.62 -26.52 46.47
CA PHE A 527 15.21 -25.21 46.11
C PHE A 527 15.20 -24.10 47.17
N TYR A 528 14.64 -24.35 48.36
CA TYR A 528 14.66 -23.38 49.47
C TYR A 528 16.06 -23.06 50.04
N GLN A 529 17.15 -23.59 49.47
CA GLN A 529 18.51 -23.43 50.00
C GLN A 529 19.41 -22.44 49.24
N SER A 530 19.07 -21.95 48.04
CA SER A 530 20.01 -21.11 47.26
C SER A 530 19.74 -19.61 47.24
N GLY A 531 18.63 -19.10 47.78
CA GLY A 531 18.39 -17.65 47.88
C GLY A 531 18.18 -16.92 46.53
N ASP A 532 18.09 -17.64 45.42
CA ASP A 532 17.89 -17.07 44.08
C ASP A 532 16.40 -16.94 43.73
N ALA A 533 16.01 -15.80 43.17
CA ALA A 533 14.66 -15.58 42.64
C ALA A 533 14.51 -16.27 41.27
N ILE A 534 13.44 -17.04 41.09
CA ILE A 534 13.11 -17.72 39.84
C ILE A 534 11.85 -17.05 39.30
N LEU A 535 11.82 -16.78 37.99
CA LEU A 535 10.64 -16.26 37.31
C LEU A 535 9.80 -17.42 36.81
N ASP A 536 8.51 -17.41 37.14
CA ASP A 536 7.53 -18.41 36.68
C ASP A 536 7.15 -18.25 35.19
N ASP A 537 7.66 -17.19 34.55
CA ASP A 537 7.41 -16.86 33.15
C ASP A 537 8.16 -17.77 32.16
N VAL A 538 7.42 -18.35 31.23
CA VAL A 538 7.91 -19.01 30.01
C VAL A 538 7.60 -18.14 28.81
N LYS A 539 8.61 -17.88 27.99
CA LYS A 539 8.44 -17.19 26.71
C LYS A 539 8.42 -18.21 25.58
N LEU A 540 7.42 -18.15 24.71
CA LEU A 540 7.30 -18.94 23.49
C LEU A 540 7.51 -18.00 22.30
N TYR A 541 8.64 -18.18 21.61
CA TYR A 541 8.96 -17.52 20.35
C TYR A 541 8.46 -18.37 19.20
N MET A 542 7.55 -17.83 18.41
CA MET A 542 6.89 -18.56 17.33
C MET A 542 7.30 -17.97 15.99
N LYS A 543 7.65 -18.84 15.06
CA LYS A 543 7.75 -18.56 13.63
C LYS A 543 6.87 -19.56 12.89
N ILE A 544 5.72 -19.13 12.43
CA ILE A 544 4.76 -19.96 11.72
C ILE A 544 4.81 -19.61 10.24
N VAL A 545 5.09 -20.60 9.40
CA VAL A 545 5.08 -20.50 7.94
C VAL A 545 3.92 -21.33 7.42
N ALA A 546 3.04 -20.75 6.61
CA ALA A 546 1.89 -21.45 6.05
C ALA A 546 1.73 -21.18 4.55
N LYS A 547 1.21 -22.17 3.82
CA LYS A 547 0.98 -22.13 2.37
C LYS A 547 -0.45 -22.54 2.08
N LYS A 548 -1.05 -21.99 1.02
CA LYS A 548 -2.43 -22.31 0.63
C LYS A 548 -2.61 -23.79 0.31
#